data_AF-A0A838QW80-F1
#
_entry.id   AF-A0A838QW80-F1
#
_cell.length_a   1.000
_cell.length_b   1.000
_cell.length_c   1.000
_cell.angle_alpha   90.00
_cell.angle_beta   90.00
_cell.angle_gamma   90.00
#
_symmetry.space_group_name_H-M   'P 1'
#
loop_
_entity.id
_entity.type
_entity.pdbx_description
1 polymer ?
#
loop_
_entity_poly.entity_id
_entity_poly.type
_entity_poly.pdbx_seq_one_letter_code
_entity_poly.pdbx_strand_id
1 'polypeptide(L)' 'MQYLYGSKQGGALHLVATFSGEQQLLAYVRWATLEERGPHRKFEQGSALASKDAWESSEEPLTEEDPEGVVHNPTPSML' A
#
# COMPACT_ATOMS: atom_id res chain seq x y z
N MET A 1 -5.15 -6.92 12.21
CA MET A 1 -5.41 -6.24 10.92
C MET A 1 -4.23 -5.34 10.66
N GLN A 2 -3.78 -5.25 9.41
CA GLN A 2 -2.62 -4.46 9.02
C GLN A 2 -3.07 -3.36 8.05
N TYR A 3 -2.54 -2.16 8.23
CA TYR A 3 -2.88 -0.99 7.44
C TYR A 3 -1.72 -0.69 6.49
N LEU A 4 -1.99 -0.63 5.20
CA LEU A 4 -1.02 -0.22 4.18
C LEU A 4 -1.28 1.23 3.79
N TYR A 5 -0.27 2.06 3.99
CA TYR A 5 -0.27 3.46 3.63
C TYR A 5 0.58 3.70 2.40
N GLY A 6 0.20 4.70 1.61
CA GLY A 6 0.98 5.17 0.48
C GLY A 6 0.99 6.69 0.40
N SER A 7 2.19 7.26 0.18
CA SER A 7 2.39 8.70 0.02
C SER A 7 2.99 9.03 -1.34
N LYS A 8 2.74 10.26 -1.79
CA LYS A 8 3.51 10.87 -2.88
C LYS A 8 4.73 11.57 -2.29
N GLN A 9 5.72 11.88 -3.12
CA GLN A 9 6.95 12.55 -2.68
C GLN A 9 6.64 13.84 -1.89
N GLY A 10 6.96 13.82 -0.59
CA GLY A 10 6.72 14.94 0.34
C GLY A 10 5.24 15.16 0.73
N GLY A 11 4.34 14.25 0.35
CA GLY A 11 2.92 14.30 0.67
C GLY A 11 2.55 13.55 1.94
N ALA A 12 1.30 13.72 2.37
CA ALA A 12 0.74 12.97 3.49
C ALA A 12 0.65 11.47 3.20
N LEU A 13 0.72 10.67 4.26
CA LEU A 13 0.34 9.25 4.22
C LEU A 13 -1.17 9.15 3.99
N HIS A 14 -1.55 8.22 3.12
CA HIS A 14 -2.95 7.87 2.87
C HIS A 14 -3.13 6.38 2.99
N LEU A 15 -4.18 5.94 3.67
CA LEU A 15 -4.58 4.54 3.74
C LEU A 15 -4.98 4.09 2.34
N VAL A 16 -4.33 3.05 1.81
CA VAL A 16 -4.59 2.56 0.45
C VAL A 16 -5.16 1.15 0.42
N ALA A 17 -4.89 0.34 1.45
CA ALA A 17 -5.43 -1.00 1.59
C ALA A 17 -5.31 -1.49 3.02
N THR A 18 -6.08 -2.53 3.36
CA THR A 18 -5.96 -3.23 4.64
C THR A 18 -5.73 -4.72 4.42
N PHE A 19 -5.11 -5.39 5.39
CA PHE A 19 -4.77 -6.80 5.29
C PHE A 19 -5.12 -7.57 6.56
N SER A 20 -5.43 -8.85 6.42
CA SER A 20 -5.68 -9.72 7.57
C SER A 20 -4.39 -10.01 8.37
N GLY A 21 -3.22 -9.95 7.73
CA GLY A 21 -1.94 -10.18 8.39
C GLY A 21 -0.74 -9.60 7.63
N GLU A 22 0.38 -9.45 8.35
CA GLU A 22 1.59 -8.78 7.85
C GLU A 22 2.19 -9.51 6.64
N GLN A 23 2.22 -10.84 6.67
CA GLN A 23 2.75 -11.63 5.55
C GLN A 23 1.97 -11.41 4.25
N GLN A 24 0.64 -11.21 4.32
CA GLN A 24 -0.17 -10.93 3.14
C GLN A 24 0.13 -9.52 2.59
N LEU A 25 0.27 -8.54 3.49
CA LEU A 25 0.68 -7.18 3.12
C LEU A 25 2.04 -7.19 2.43
N LEU A 26 3.05 -7.83 3.04
CA LEU A 26 4.40 -7.88 2.49
C LEU A 26 4.45 -8.61 1.15
N ALA A 27 3.68 -9.70 0.99
CA ALA A 27 3.56 -10.41 -0.28
C ALA A 27 2.92 -9.50 -1.36
N TYR A 28 1.87 -8.77 -1.01
CA TYR A 28 1.22 -7.81 -1.89
C TYR A 28 2.17 -6.69 -2.32
N VAL A 29 2.86 -6.05 -1.38
CA VAL A 29 3.81 -4.97 -1.67
C VAL A 29 4.95 -5.45 -2.56
N ARG A 30 5.48 -6.65 -2.29
CA ARG A 30 6.52 -7.27 -3.11
C ARG A 30 6.04 -7.49 -4.54
N TRP A 31 4.82 -7.96 -4.74
CA TRP A 31 4.22 -8.10 -6.07
C TRP A 31 4.00 -6.73 -6.73
N ALA A 32 3.46 -5.76 -5.98
CA ALA A 32 3.12 -4.46 -6.49
C ALA A 32 4.34 -3.59 -6.82
N THR A 33 5.53 -3.89 -6.32
CA THR A 33 6.74 -3.08 -6.56
C THR A 33 7.43 -3.50 -7.85
N LEU A 34 7.41 -2.62 -8.85
CA LEU A 34 8.07 -2.82 -10.14
C LEU A 34 9.56 -2.46 -10.10
N GLU A 35 9.90 -1.39 -9.38
CA GLU A 35 11.26 -0.87 -9.30
C GLU A 35 11.47 -0.19 -7.95
N GLU A 36 12.66 -0.40 -7.37
CA GLU A 36 13.11 0.29 -6.16
C GLU A 36 14.46 0.95 -6.42
N ARG A 37 14.50 2.29 -6.35
CA ARG A 37 15.72 3.10 -6.50
C ARG A 37 15.81 4.13 -5.38
N GLY A 38 16.50 3.76 -4.30
CA GLY A 38 16.64 4.63 -3.13
C GLY A 38 15.27 4.95 -2.52
N PRO A 39 14.92 6.24 -2.29
CA PRO A 39 13.63 6.61 -1.70
C PRO A 39 12.46 6.49 -2.69
N HIS A 40 12.73 6.26 -3.98
CA HIS A 40 11.70 6.20 -5.01
C HIS A 40 11.34 4.75 -5.34
N ARG A 41 10.04 4.46 -5.34
CA ARG A 41 9.49 3.18 -5.79
C ARG A 41 8.52 3.42 -6.93
N LYS A 42 8.49 2.49 -7.89
CA LYS A 42 7.43 2.41 -8.90
C LYS A 42 6.58 1.20 -8.60
N PHE A 43 5.27 1.38 -8.70
CA PHE A 43 4.32 0.31 -8.44
C PHE A 43 3.54 -0.10 -9.68
N GLU A 44 3.07 -1.34 -9.67
CA GLU A 44 2.26 -1.96 -10.72
C GLU A 44 0.98 -1.15 -10.95
N GLN A 45 0.64 -0.96 -12.22
CA GLN A 45 -0.60 -0.31 -12.61
C GLN A 45 -1.78 -1.19 -12.19
N GLY A 46 -2.77 -0.59 -11.52
CA GLY A 46 -3.88 -1.34 -10.93
C GLY A 46 -3.63 -1.87 -9.51
N SER A 47 -2.42 -1.69 -8.96
CA SER A 47 -2.22 -1.82 -7.51
C SER A 47 -2.79 -0.60 -6.76
N ALA A 48 -3.10 -0.77 -5.48
CA ALA A 48 -3.47 0.31 -4.58
C ALA A 48 -2.35 1.35 -4.39
N LEU A 49 -1.11 0.97 -4.75
CA LEU A 49 0.08 1.82 -4.70
C LEU A 49 0.40 2.50 -6.04
N ALA A 50 -0.34 2.23 -7.13
CA ALA A 50 0.01 2.68 -8.49
C ALA A 50 0.25 4.19 -8.64
N SER A 51 -0.36 5.02 -7.77
CA SER A 51 -0.24 6.49 -7.78
C SER A 51 0.67 7.06 -6.68
N LYS A 52 1.47 6.20 -6.02
CA LYS A 52 2.28 6.52 -4.85
C LYS A 52 3.77 6.37 -5.17
N ASP A 53 4.60 7.05 -4.38
CA ASP A 53 6.06 7.03 -4.52
C ASP A 53 6.74 6.26 -3.36
N ALA A 54 6.03 6.13 -2.22
CA ALA A 54 6.46 5.40 -1.04
C ALA A 54 5.28 4.71 -0.35
N TRP A 55 5.60 3.75 0.52
CA TRP A 55 4.63 3.01 1.32
C TRP A 55 5.14 2.79 2.74
N GLU A 56 4.21 2.58 3.66
CA GLU A 56 4.45 2.23 5.06
C GLU A 56 3.34 1.28 5.54
N SER A 57 3.63 0.45 6.54
CA SER A 57 2.65 -0.42 7.18
C SER A 57 2.59 -0.20 8.67
N SER A 58 1.41 -0.37 9.27
CA SER A 58 1.21 -0.30 10.71
C SER A 58 0.17 -1.31 11.17
N GLU A 59 0.30 -1.78 12.41
CA GLU A 59 -0.70 -2.63 13.08
C GLU A 59 -1.87 -1.82 13.65
N GLU A 60 -1.66 -0.51 13.82
CA GLU A 60 -2.63 0.46 14.33
C GLU A 60 -2.89 1.56 13.28
N PRO A 61 -4.10 2.15 13.23
CA PRO A 61 -4.38 3.25 12.32
C PRO A 61 -3.47 4.45 12.59
N LEU A 62 -2.78 4.94 11.55
CA LEU A 62 -1.93 6.14 11.61
C LEU A 62 -2.68 7.44 11.22
N THR A 63 -3.90 7.30 10.72
CA THR A 63 -4.73 8.38 10.16
C THR A 63 -6.19 8.19 10.56
N GLU A 64 -7.01 9.23 10.42
CA GLU A 64 -8.46 9.16 10.63
C GLU A 64 -9.24 8.59 9.42
N GLU A 65 -8.54 8.15 8.36
CA GLU A 65 -9.16 7.51 7.19
C GLU A 65 -9.85 6.19 7.58
N ASP A 66 -11.07 6.01 7.06
CA ASP A 66 -11.90 4.83 7.33
C ASP A 66 -11.33 3.56 6.68
N PRO A 67 -10.97 2.52 7.46
CA PRO A 67 -10.48 1.25 6.93
C PRO A 67 -11.48 0.50 6.04
N GLU A 68 -12.78 0.73 6.20
CA GLU A 68 -13.82 0.13 5.35
C GLU A 68 -13.93 0.83 3.98
N GLY A 69 -13.36 2.03 3.85
CA GLY A 69 -13.33 2.80 2.61
C GLY A 69 -12.25 2.36 1.61
N VAL A 70 -11.36 1.43 1.98
CA VAL A 70 -10.29 0.90 1.13
C VAL A 70 -10.44 -0.59 0.88
N VAL A 71 -9.78 -1.10 -0.16
CA VAL A 71 -9.84 -2.53 -0.49
C VAL A 71 -9.16 -3.36 0.62
N HIS A 72 -9.88 -4.36 1.12
CA HIS A 72 -9.35 -5.36 2.05
C HIS A 72 -8.74 -6.56 1.29
N ASN A 73 -7.51 -6.94 1.65
CA ASN A 73 -6.73 -8.01 1.01
C ASN A 73 -6.77 -7.93 -0.54
N PRO A 74 -6.34 -6.80 -1.14
CA PRO A 74 -6.27 -6.72 -2.60
C PRO A 74 -5.41 -7.86 -3.15
N THR A 75 -5.91 -8.53 -4.18
CA THR A 75 -5.18 -9.58 -4.87
C THR A 75 -4.53 -9.03 -6.14
N PRO A 76 -3.43 -9.65 -6.61
CA PRO A 76 -2.88 -9.40 -7.93
C PRO A 76 -3.97 -9.52 -9.00
N SER A 77 -4.41 -8.40 -9.54
CA SER A 77 -5.26 -8.39 -10.72
C SER A 77 -4.31 -8.41 -11.90
N MET A 78 -4.18 -9.57 -12.58
CA MET A 78 -3.56 -9.58 -13.90
C MET A 78 -4.55 -8.93 -14.86
N LEU A 79 -4.43 -7.60 -15.03
CA LEU A 79 -5.04 -6.89 -16.16
C LEU A 79 -4.06 -6.91 -17.34
#